data_AF-A0AAU8MSS9-F1
#
_entry.id   AF-A0AAU8MSS9-F1
#
_cell.length_a   1.000
_cell.length_b   1.000
_cell.length_c   1.000
_cell.angle_alpha   90.00
_cell.angle_beta   90.00
_cell.angle_gamma   90.00
#
_symmetry.space_group_name_H-M   'P 1'
#
loop_
_entity.id
_entity.type
_entity.pdbx_description
1 polymer ?
#
loop_
_entity_poly.entity_id
_entity_poly.type
_entity_poly.pdbx_seq_one_letter_code
_entity_poly.pdbx_strand_id
1 'polypeptide(L)'
;MNAERLATIDRCRAARPAARRRWARIAAGALSLVLPLALSACLAGPPPATASAAAIADSRPLAGTGAVAFHPQRALLAWADGNRWHTLDLDSGRRSDHLAEAPVADLGFAADGDLWLIADRAERWRDGRRLCRSEAGDLSRWFGADAEGAAVARYSHSDGIGPLRQQLWLSSDCRTVREDTRPLPAHIREVGDDPGEPLRTGAAPASSGLAAQLPSLGADGTAPRRTLALSHDGRWRVLEENGQRILRRTDAP
;
A
#
# COMPACT_ATOMS: atom_id res chain seq x y z
N MET A 1 61.99 13.32 -4.78
CA MET A 1 62.61 13.85 -3.56
C MET A 1 61.72 13.47 -2.39
N ASN A 2 62.15 12.45 -1.63
CA ASN A 2 61.83 12.01 -0.25
C ASN A 2 60.49 12.42 0.39
N ALA A 3 59.57 11.55 0.79
CA ALA A 3 59.59 10.36 1.68
C ALA A 3 59.47 10.68 3.20
N GLU A 4 58.56 9.94 3.86
CA GLU A 4 58.40 9.66 5.31
C GLU A 4 57.67 10.74 6.17
N ARG A 5 56.74 10.46 7.10
CA ARG A 5 56.44 9.32 8.00
C ARG A 5 54.90 9.26 8.26
N LEU A 6 54.18 8.14 8.39
CA LEU A 6 54.22 6.97 9.29
C LEU A 6 53.94 7.24 10.79
N ALA A 7 52.71 6.88 11.22
CA ALA A 7 52.34 6.26 12.52
C ALA A 7 50.84 5.90 12.43
N THR A 8 50.37 4.67 12.30
CA THR A 8 50.57 3.45 13.12
C THR A 8 50.10 3.64 14.56
N ILE A 9 48.86 3.22 14.86
CA ILE A 9 48.51 2.69 16.19
C ILE A 9 47.88 1.31 15.96
N ASP A 10 48.67 0.32 16.31
CA ASP A 10 48.38 -1.11 16.32
C ASP A 10 47.81 -1.50 17.69
N ARG A 11 46.84 -2.43 17.68
CA ARG A 11 46.51 -3.47 18.66
C ARG A 11 46.79 -3.29 20.17
N CYS A 12 45.77 -3.63 20.95
CA CYS A 12 45.78 -4.67 22.01
C CYS A 12 44.31 -5.16 22.11
N ARG A 13 43.88 -6.38 21.77
CA ARG A 13 44.28 -7.77 22.09
C ARG A 13 44.27 -8.09 23.58
N ALA A 14 43.19 -8.74 24.05
CA ALA A 14 43.08 -9.77 25.10
C ALA A 14 41.62 -9.77 25.59
N ALA A 15 40.90 -10.85 25.85
CA ALA A 15 41.23 -12.26 25.97
C ALA A 15 39.97 -13.13 25.73
N ARG A 16 40.14 -14.26 25.04
CA ARG A 16 39.45 -15.53 25.36
C ARG A 16 40.47 -16.31 26.22
N PRO A 17 40.09 -17.22 27.15
CA PRO A 17 39.29 -18.40 26.83
C PRO A 17 38.39 -18.96 27.95
N ALA A 18 37.76 -20.09 27.62
CA ALA A 18 36.73 -20.86 28.30
C ALA A 18 37.11 -21.56 29.62
N ALA A 19 36.07 -21.95 30.39
CA ALA A 19 36.03 -23.14 31.24
C ALA A 19 34.63 -23.77 31.10
N ARG A 20 34.44 -24.96 30.51
CA ARG A 20 34.63 -26.33 31.03
C ARG A 20 33.69 -26.73 32.19
N ARG A 21 32.90 -27.79 31.89
CA ARG A 21 32.53 -28.95 32.75
C ARG A 21 31.40 -28.67 33.78
N ARG A 22 30.54 -29.60 34.19
CA ARG A 22 30.26 -31.03 33.94
C ARG A 22 28.94 -31.35 34.71
N TRP A 23 28.10 -32.23 34.14
CA TRP A 23 27.38 -33.34 34.79
C TRP A 23 26.34 -33.05 35.90
N ALA A 24 25.11 -33.55 35.71
CA ALA A 24 24.54 -34.62 36.54
C ALA A 24 23.26 -35.20 35.92
N ARG A 25 23.23 -36.53 35.81
CA ARG A 25 22.05 -37.39 35.61
C ARG A 25 21.53 -37.82 37.00
N ILE A 26 20.38 -38.52 37.02
CA ILE A 26 19.80 -39.38 38.09
C ILE A 26 18.81 -38.60 39.00
N ALA A 27 17.61 -39.04 39.40
CA ALA A 27 16.88 -40.33 39.53
C ALA A 27 15.37 -40.08 39.26
N ALA A 28 14.51 -40.97 38.74
CA ALA A 28 14.07 -42.29 39.20
C ALA A 28 13.42 -42.32 40.61
N GLY A 29 12.16 -42.79 40.68
CA GLY A 29 11.45 -43.18 41.92
C GLY A 29 9.97 -42.72 41.93
N ALA A 30 9.03 -43.52 41.44
CA ALA A 30 8.28 -44.58 42.15
C ALA A 30 6.98 -44.03 42.78
N LEU A 31 5.80 -44.33 42.22
CA LEU A 31 4.91 -45.48 42.51
C LEU A 31 4.10 -45.31 43.81
N SER A 32 2.80 -45.02 43.70
CA SER A 32 1.70 -45.94 44.07
C SER A 32 0.36 -45.25 44.31
N LEU A 33 -0.68 -45.84 43.69
CA LEU A 33 -2.08 -46.08 44.11
C LEU A 33 -2.70 -45.14 45.17
N VAL A 34 -3.92 -44.64 45.00
CA VAL A 34 -5.16 -45.41 45.17
C VAL A 34 -6.33 -44.71 44.45
N LEU A 35 -7.10 -45.49 43.70
CA LEU A 35 -8.44 -45.15 43.18
C LEU A 35 -9.48 -45.34 44.31
N PRO A 36 -10.49 -44.48 44.41
CA PRO A 36 -11.84 -45.06 44.37
C PRO A 36 -12.81 -44.30 43.46
N LEU A 37 -13.72 -45.09 42.89
CA LEU A 37 -14.89 -44.68 42.14
C LEU A 37 -15.82 -43.76 42.95
N ALA A 38 -16.31 -42.70 42.32
CA ALA A 38 -17.65 -42.16 42.60
C ALA A 38 -18.22 -41.51 41.33
N LEU A 39 -19.34 -42.05 40.86
CA LEU A 39 -20.22 -41.43 39.86
C LEU A 39 -20.76 -40.11 40.42
N SER A 40 -20.69 -39.02 39.66
CA SER A 40 -21.82 -38.09 39.56
C SER A 40 -21.64 -37.01 38.50
N ALA A 41 -22.72 -36.88 37.73
CA ALA A 41 -23.22 -35.68 37.07
C ALA A 41 -22.43 -35.09 35.90
N CYS A 42 -23.05 -35.23 34.73
CA CYS A 42 -22.94 -34.34 33.59
C CYS A 42 -22.83 -32.86 34.02
N LEU A 43 -21.61 -32.33 33.94
CA LEU A 43 -21.39 -30.93 33.65
C LEU A 43 -20.63 -30.93 32.33
N ALA A 44 -21.39 -30.92 31.24
CA ALA A 44 -20.91 -30.41 29.97
C ALA A 44 -20.49 -28.96 30.23
N GLY A 45 -19.24 -28.77 30.66
CA GLY A 45 -18.59 -27.48 30.55
C GLY A 45 -18.69 -27.08 29.08
N PRO A 46 -19.04 -25.82 28.78
CA PRO A 46 -18.99 -25.36 27.40
C PRO A 46 -17.60 -25.73 26.86
N PRO A 47 -17.49 -26.24 25.62
CA PRO A 47 -16.18 -26.48 25.03
C PRO A 47 -15.36 -25.20 25.26
N PRO A 48 -14.06 -25.29 25.61
CA PRO A 48 -13.23 -24.09 25.62
C PRO A 48 -13.49 -23.41 24.29
N ALA A 49 -13.96 -22.16 24.33
CA ALA A 49 -14.31 -21.40 23.13
C ALA A 49 -13.11 -21.50 22.19
N THR A 50 -13.20 -22.42 21.23
CA THR A 50 -12.26 -22.61 20.16
C THR A 50 -12.20 -21.25 19.53
N ALA A 51 -11.03 -20.60 19.62
CA ALA A 51 -10.72 -19.28 19.11
C ALA A 51 -11.64 -18.84 17.95
N SER A 52 -12.80 -18.30 18.30
CA SER A 52 -13.85 -17.92 17.35
C SER A 52 -13.90 -16.40 17.35
N ALA A 53 -12.77 -15.79 16.95
CA ALA A 53 -12.62 -14.34 16.78
C ALA A 53 -11.30 -13.90 16.10
N ALA A 54 -10.51 -14.78 15.46
CA ALA A 54 -9.22 -14.35 14.86
C ALA A 54 -8.83 -15.05 13.56
N ALA A 55 -9.80 -15.58 12.81
CA ALA A 55 -9.63 -15.75 11.37
C ALA A 55 -10.33 -14.55 10.70
N ILE A 56 -9.67 -13.39 10.70
CA ILE A 56 -9.98 -12.38 9.69
C ILE A 56 -9.73 -13.12 8.37
N ALA A 57 -10.79 -13.43 7.63
CA ALA A 57 -10.67 -14.06 6.33
C ALA A 57 -9.58 -13.32 5.55
N ASP A 58 -8.50 -14.02 5.19
CA ASP A 58 -7.27 -13.46 4.62
C ASP A 58 -7.47 -12.77 3.25
N SER A 59 -8.72 -12.75 2.77
CA SER A 59 -9.22 -12.04 1.61
C SER A 59 -10.46 -11.23 1.98
N ARG A 60 -10.48 -9.94 1.62
CA ARG A 60 -11.62 -9.05 1.83
C ARG A 60 -12.00 -8.35 0.53
N PRO A 61 -13.27 -8.42 0.07
CA PRO A 61 -13.73 -7.62 -1.05
C PRO A 61 -13.66 -6.13 -0.71
N LEU A 62 -13.23 -5.33 -1.68
CA LEU A 62 -13.29 -3.87 -1.64
C LEU A 62 -14.50 -3.42 -2.45
N ALA A 63 -15.18 -2.39 -1.96
CA ALA A 63 -16.26 -1.76 -2.71
C ALA A 63 -15.68 -0.98 -3.90
N GLY A 64 -16.40 -1.00 -5.01
CA GLY A 64 -16.05 -0.28 -6.22
C GLY A 64 -14.84 -0.82 -6.98
N THR A 65 -14.59 -0.20 -8.13
CA THR A 65 -13.51 -0.52 -9.06
C THR A 65 -12.61 0.69 -9.34
N GLY A 66 -12.64 1.73 -8.49
CA GLY A 66 -12.00 3.05 -8.70
C GLY A 66 -10.47 3.06 -8.65
N ALA A 67 -9.79 4.06 -8.12
CA ALA A 67 -8.34 3.95 -7.87
C ALA A 67 -8.04 3.28 -6.52
N VAL A 68 -6.82 2.75 -6.35
CA VAL A 68 -6.38 2.08 -5.12
C VAL A 68 -4.90 2.34 -4.87
N ALA A 69 -4.50 2.61 -3.63
CA ALA A 69 -3.11 2.89 -3.29
C ALA A 69 -2.78 2.47 -1.85
N PHE A 70 -1.59 1.93 -1.64
CA PHE A 70 -1.03 1.75 -0.30
C PHE A 70 -0.20 2.96 0.10
N HIS A 71 -0.23 3.28 1.38
CA HIS A 71 0.64 4.29 1.96
C HIS A 71 2.12 3.84 1.91
N PRO A 72 3.07 4.74 1.61
CA PRO A 72 4.45 4.34 1.36
C PRO A 72 5.21 3.83 2.58
N GLN A 73 4.81 4.18 3.80
CA GLN A 73 5.47 3.72 5.04
C GLN A 73 4.56 3.09 6.09
N ARG A 74 3.24 3.06 5.88
CA ARG A 74 2.26 2.60 6.88
C ARG A 74 1.45 1.47 6.28
N ALA A 75 0.96 0.56 7.12
CA ALA A 75 -0.01 -0.45 6.72
C ALA A 75 -1.41 0.19 6.55
N LEU A 76 -1.53 1.10 5.59
CA LEU A 76 -2.73 1.89 5.30
C LEU A 76 -3.06 1.75 3.81
N LEU A 77 -4.32 1.41 3.52
CA LEU A 77 -4.85 1.30 2.17
C LEU A 77 -5.87 2.41 1.93
N ALA A 78 -5.82 3.06 0.77
CA ALA A 78 -6.87 3.94 0.27
C ALA A 78 -7.48 3.38 -1.02
N TRP A 79 -8.79 3.51 -1.21
CA TRP A 79 -9.46 3.16 -2.47
C TRP A 79 -10.72 3.97 -2.72
N ALA A 80 -11.11 4.08 -3.99
CA ALA A 80 -12.28 4.82 -4.43
C ALA A 80 -13.42 3.90 -4.92
N ASP A 81 -14.64 4.37 -4.69
CA ASP A 81 -15.91 3.79 -5.12
C ASP A 81 -16.87 4.92 -5.57
N GLY A 82 -16.82 5.26 -6.85
CA GLY A 82 -17.57 6.39 -7.40
C GLY A 82 -17.16 7.71 -6.74
N ASN A 83 -18.10 8.40 -6.09
CA ASN A 83 -17.83 9.63 -5.34
C ASN A 83 -17.42 9.38 -3.88
N ARG A 84 -17.31 8.13 -3.46
CA ARG A 84 -16.82 7.75 -2.14
C ARG A 84 -15.37 7.32 -2.23
N TRP A 85 -14.64 7.56 -1.16
CA TRP A 85 -13.34 6.95 -0.98
C TRP A 85 -13.15 6.55 0.48
N HIS A 86 -12.23 5.63 0.68
CA HIS A 86 -12.09 4.92 1.93
C HIS A 86 -10.64 4.80 2.31
N THR A 87 -10.37 4.76 3.60
CA THR A 87 -9.09 4.31 4.13
C THR A 87 -9.28 3.12 5.05
N LEU A 88 -8.34 2.19 5.03
CA LEU A 88 -8.26 1.10 5.99
C LEU A 88 -6.86 1.03 6.59
N ASP A 89 -6.80 1.20 7.91
CA ASP A 89 -5.66 0.79 8.72
C ASP A 89 -5.65 -0.75 8.81
N LEU A 90 -4.64 -1.39 8.22
CA LEU A 90 -4.52 -2.85 8.11
C LEU A 90 -4.08 -3.48 9.43
N ASP A 91 -3.40 -2.72 10.29
CA ASP A 91 -2.95 -3.21 11.60
C ASP A 91 -4.12 -3.20 12.58
N SER A 92 -4.93 -2.13 12.59
CA SER A 92 -6.03 -1.98 13.53
C SER A 92 -7.39 -2.42 12.97
N GLY A 93 -7.50 -2.67 11.67
CA GLY A 93 -8.76 -2.91 10.96
C GLY A 93 -9.70 -1.70 10.88
N ARG A 94 -9.25 -0.51 11.31
CA ARG A 94 -10.10 0.69 11.36
C ARG A 94 -10.32 1.23 9.95
N ARG A 95 -11.59 1.33 9.57
CA ARG A 95 -12.03 1.91 8.31
C ARG A 95 -12.52 3.34 8.52
N SER A 96 -12.23 4.21 7.56
CA SER A 96 -12.83 5.54 7.45
C SER A 96 -13.42 5.71 6.06
N ASP A 97 -14.57 6.35 6.00
CA ASP A 97 -15.35 6.56 4.78
C ASP A 97 -15.52 8.07 4.56
N HIS A 98 -15.28 8.50 3.33
CA HIS A 98 -15.27 9.91 2.95
C HIS A 98 -16.06 10.10 1.65
N LEU A 99 -16.56 11.32 1.46
CA LEU A 99 -17.30 11.71 0.27
C LEU A 99 -16.53 12.82 -0.46
N ALA A 100 -16.27 12.60 -1.74
CA ALA A 100 -15.73 13.61 -2.64
C ALA A 100 -16.88 14.40 -3.29
N GLU A 101 -16.59 15.61 -3.74
CA GLU A 101 -17.58 16.47 -4.41
C GLU A 101 -17.96 15.98 -5.81
N ALA A 102 -17.11 15.14 -6.41
CA ALA A 102 -17.31 14.51 -7.71
C ALA A 102 -16.78 13.06 -7.68
N PRO A 103 -17.12 12.21 -8.67
CA PRO A 103 -16.53 10.90 -8.80
C PRO A 103 -14.99 10.96 -8.80
N VAL A 104 -14.38 10.09 -8.00
CA VAL A 104 -12.92 10.01 -7.88
C VAL A 104 -12.39 9.25 -9.08
N ALA A 105 -11.67 9.95 -9.93
CA ALA A 105 -11.02 9.40 -11.11
C ALA A 105 -9.71 8.68 -10.75
N ASP A 106 -8.93 9.23 -9.82
CA ASP A 106 -7.67 8.65 -9.36
C ASP A 106 -7.34 9.01 -7.90
N LEU A 107 -6.46 8.24 -7.26
CA LEU A 107 -5.92 8.57 -5.94
C LEU A 107 -4.59 7.88 -5.64
N GLY A 108 -3.88 8.47 -4.68
CA GLY A 108 -2.89 7.76 -3.88
C GLY A 108 -1.93 8.65 -3.14
N PHE A 109 -0.91 8.02 -2.55
CA PHE A 109 -0.08 8.65 -1.54
C PHE A 109 1.19 9.25 -2.14
N ALA A 110 1.46 10.51 -1.78
CA ALA A 110 2.76 11.13 -1.98
C ALA A 110 3.82 10.49 -1.06
N ALA A 111 5.09 10.76 -1.35
CA ALA A 111 6.21 10.23 -0.56
C ALA A 111 6.18 10.64 0.93
N ASP A 112 5.56 11.78 1.24
CA ASP A 112 5.38 12.27 2.62
C ASP A 112 4.17 11.66 3.36
N GLY A 113 3.42 10.77 2.70
CA GLY A 113 2.29 10.06 3.28
C GLY A 113 0.94 10.75 3.12
N ASP A 114 0.90 11.93 2.50
CA ASP A 114 -0.38 12.57 2.19
C ASP A 114 -1.08 11.92 1.02
N LEU A 115 -2.41 11.82 1.14
CA LEU A 115 -3.25 11.31 0.07
C LEU A 115 -3.60 12.44 -0.89
N TRP A 116 -3.28 12.26 -2.17
CA TRP A 116 -3.84 13.03 -3.26
C TRP A 116 -5.06 12.32 -3.82
N LEU A 117 -6.18 13.03 -3.87
CA LEU A 117 -7.45 12.58 -4.40
C LEU A 117 -7.75 13.38 -5.67
N ILE A 118 -7.91 12.72 -6.81
CA ILE A 118 -8.25 13.35 -8.09
C ILE A 118 -9.68 13.00 -8.43
N ALA A 119 -10.57 13.96 -8.26
CA ALA A 119 -11.91 13.97 -8.82
C ALA A 119 -11.97 15.12 -9.85
N ASP A 120 -13.09 15.84 -9.97
CA ASP A 120 -13.15 17.11 -10.72
C ASP A 120 -11.95 18.03 -10.40
N ARG A 121 -11.58 18.09 -9.12
CA ARG A 121 -10.41 18.82 -8.63
C ARG A 121 -9.47 17.90 -7.87
N ALA A 122 -8.23 18.35 -7.72
CA ALA A 122 -7.24 17.69 -6.90
C ALA A 122 -7.38 18.17 -5.46
N GLU A 123 -7.38 17.23 -4.54
CA GLU A 123 -7.42 17.50 -3.11
C GLU A 123 -6.27 16.78 -2.41
N ARG A 124 -5.68 17.45 -1.43
CA ARG A 124 -4.64 16.88 -0.59
C ARG A 124 -5.19 16.62 0.79
N TRP A 125 -5.00 15.41 1.30
CA TRP A 125 -5.58 14.93 2.56
C TRP A 125 -4.50 14.37 3.48
N ARG A 126 -4.64 14.64 4.78
CA ARG A 126 -3.81 14.06 5.84
C ARG A 126 -4.69 13.58 6.98
N ASP A 127 -4.55 12.31 7.34
CA ASP A 127 -5.26 11.66 8.44
C ASP A 127 -6.78 11.96 8.43
N GLY A 128 -7.40 11.85 7.25
CA GLY A 128 -8.85 12.06 7.08
C GLY A 128 -9.31 13.52 7.02
N ARG A 129 -8.39 14.49 7.03
CA ARG A 129 -8.69 15.92 6.87
C ARG A 129 -8.15 16.48 5.57
N ARG A 130 -9.00 17.19 4.81
CA ARG A 130 -8.59 17.93 3.61
C ARG A 130 -7.72 19.12 4.03
N LEU A 131 -6.50 19.18 3.48
CA LEU A 131 -5.54 20.26 3.69
C LEU A 131 -5.75 21.38 2.68
N CYS A 132 -5.91 21.02 1.40
CA CYS A 132 -6.14 21.96 0.31
C CYS A 132 -6.94 21.33 -0.83
N ARG A 133 -7.39 22.17 -1.76
CA ARG A 133 -8.09 21.82 -2.99
C ARG A 133 -7.60 22.72 -4.11
N SER A 134 -7.46 22.19 -5.32
CA SER A 134 -7.08 22.96 -6.49
C SER A 134 -8.24 23.78 -7.06
N GLU A 135 -7.90 24.91 -7.67
CA GLU A 135 -8.84 25.66 -8.50
C GLU A 135 -9.01 25.08 -9.91
N ALA A 136 -8.03 24.31 -10.38
CA ALA A 136 -8.11 23.59 -11.65
C ALA A 136 -9.15 22.46 -11.56
N GLY A 137 -10.15 22.52 -12.44
CA GLY A 137 -11.23 21.53 -12.59
C GLY A 137 -11.02 20.56 -13.76
N ASP A 138 -11.99 19.67 -13.96
CA ASP A 138 -12.00 18.60 -14.98
C ASP A 138 -10.81 17.64 -14.91
N LEU A 139 -10.17 17.54 -13.74
CA LEU A 139 -9.06 16.63 -13.55
C LEU A 139 -9.55 15.18 -13.59
N SER A 140 -8.74 14.31 -14.17
CA SER A 140 -9.12 12.91 -14.40
C SER A 140 -7.96 11.94 -14.27
N ARG A 141 -6.72 12.42 -14.19
CA ARG A 141 -5.54 11.57 -14.04
C ARG A 141 -4.57 12.12 -13.02
N TRP A 142 -3.95 11.19 -12.30
CA TRP A 142 -2.80 11.44 -11.44
C TRP A 142 -1.58 10.74 -12.03
N PHE A 143 -0.43 11.43 -12.05
CA PHE A 143 0.83 10.83 -12.50
C PHE A 143 1.78 10.52 -11.35
N GLY A 144 1.66 11.24 -10.23
CA GLY A 144 2.47 11.05 -9.03
C GLY A 144 2.66 12.33 -8.23
N ALA A 145 3.36 12.22 -7.10
CA ALA A 145 3.59 13.35 -6.20
C ALA A 145 4.87 13.18 -5.37
N ASP A 146 5.47 14.32 -5.00
CA ASP A 146 6.55 14.44 -4.02
C ASP A 146 6.12 15.41 -2.89
N ALA A 147 7.07 15.80 -2.04
CA ALA A 147 6.81 16.74 -0.95
C ALA A 147 6.48 18.16 -1.45
N GLU A 148 6.89 18.52 -2.67
CA GLU A 148 6.65 19.84 -3.26
C GLU A 148 5.28 19.92 -3.93
N GLY A 149 4.70 18.79 -4.35
CA GLY A 149 3.51 18.83 -5.17
C GLY A 149 3.08 17.54 -5.85
N ALA A 150 2.10 17.67 -6.74
CA ALA A 150 1.56 16.58 -7.54
C ALA A 150 1.50 16.95 -9.02
N ALA A 151 1.65 15.95 -9.88
CA ALA A 151 1.40 16.06 -11.31
C ALA A 151 0.07 15.38 -11.64
N VAL A 152 -0.82 16.12 -12.28
CA VAL A 152 -2.18 15.70 -12.62
C VAL A 152 -2.50 16.09 -14.06
N ALA A 153 -3.56 15.53 -14.65
CA ALA A 153 -4.03 15.94 -15.95
C ALA A 153 -5.55 16.01 -16.06
N ARG A 154 -5.95 16.86 -17.00
CA ARG A 154 -7.26 16.84 -17.66
C ARG A 154 -7.06 16.64 -19.16
N TYR A 155 -8.09 16.14 -19.82
CA TYR A 155 -8.08 15.86 -21.24
C TYR A 155 -9.20 16.63 -21.93
N SER A 156 -8.89 17.14 -23.11
CA SER A 156 -9.84 17.84 -23.96
C SER A 156 -9.68 17.40 -25.41
N HIS A 157 -10.48 17.96 -26.30
CA HIS A 157 -10.39 17.72 -27.73
C HIS A 157 -10.26 19.06 -28.45
N SER A 158 -9.38 19.13 -29.44
CA SER A 158 -9.26 20.29 -30.34
C SER A 158 -9.51 19.84 -31.76
N ASP A 159 -10.36 20.58 -32.46
CA ASP A 159 -10.58 20.40 -33.89
C ASP A 159 -9.23 20.51 -34.63
N GLY A 160 -8.97 19.58 -35.55
CA GLY A 160 -7.76 19.54 -36.37
C GLY A 160 -6.50 18.99 -35.68
N ILE A 161 -6.47 18.86 -34.35
CA ILE A 161 -5.32 18.31 -33.59
C ILE A 161 -5.69 16.97 -32.93
N GLY A 162 -6.95 16.81 -32.52
CA GLY A 162 -7.46 15.63 -31.84
C GLY A 162 -7.39 15.76 -30.31
N PRO A 163 -7.22 14.64 -29.58
CA PRO A 163 -7.18 14.66 -28.12
C PRO A 163 -5.96 15.41 -27.60
N LEU A 164 -6.19 16.28 -26.62
CA LEU A 164 -5.15 17.05 -25.94
C LEU A 164 -5.05 16.60 -24.48
N ARG A 165 -3.80 16.52 -24.00
CA ARG A 165 -3.46 16.40 -22.59
C ARG A 165 -3.07 17.77 -22.07
N GLN A 166 -3.71 18.21 -21.00
CA GLN A 166 -3.28 19.35 -20.20
C GLN A 166 -2.75 18.83 -18.88
N GLN A 167 -1.43 18.83 -18.72
CA GLN A 167 -0.77 18.37 -17.50
C GLN A 167 -0.43 19.56 -16.60
N LEU A 168 -0.84 19.48 -15.35
CA LEU A 168 -0.65 20.50 -14.34
C LEU A 168 0.29 19.97 -13.25
N TRP A 169 1.18 20.84 -12.79
CA TRP A 169 1.92 20.64 -11.56
C TRP A 169 1.32 21.54 -10.49
N LEU A 170 0.84 20.90 -9.44
CA LEU A 170 0.27 21.54 -8.28
C LEU A 170 1.34 21.60 -7.20
N SER A 171 1.46 22.72 -6.51
CA SER A 171 2.26 22.84 -5.29
C SER A 171 1.63 22.07 -4.12
N SER A 172 2.36 21.99 -3.01
CA SER A 172 1.91 21.40 -1.75
C SER A 172 0.59 21.96 -1.23
N ASP A 173 0.27 23.21 -1.57
CA ASP A 173 -0.95 23.94 -1.20
C ASP A 173 -2.02 23.88 -2.32
N CYS A 174 -1.90 22.92 -3.24
CA CYS A 174 -2.82 22.69 -4.36
C CYS A 174 -2.91 23.82 -5.40
N ARG A 175 -2.00 24.81 -5.38
CA ARG A 175 -1.93 25.87 -6.40
C ARG A 175 -1.21 25.37 -7.65
N THR A 176 -1.76 25.64 -8.83
CA THR A 176 -1.08 25.37 -10.11
C THR A 176 0.17 26.24 -10.22
N VAL A 177 1.32 25.60 -10.35
CA VAL A 177 2.63 26.28 -10.55
C VAL A 177 3.17 26.10 -11.96
N ARG A 178 2.67 25.11 -12.70
CA ARG A 178 2.98 24.90 -14.11
C ARG A 178 1.81 24.20 -14.79
N GLU A 179 1.56 24.55 -16.04
CA GLU A 179 0.63 23.86 -16.93
C GLU A 179 1.31 23.68 -18.29
N ASP A 180 1.12 22.51 -18.88
CA ASP A 180 1.57 22.21 -20.24
C ASP A 180 0.46 21.52 -21.02
N THR A 181 0.22 21.96 -22.25
CA THR A 181 -0.82 21.41 -23.13
C THR A 181 -0.16 20.81 -24.36
N ARG A 182 -0.36 19.51 -24.59
CA ARG A 182 0.18 18.79 -25.75
C ARG A 182 -0.84 17.83 -26.35
N PRO A 183 -0.74 17.51 -27.65
CA PRO A 183 -1.46 16.39 -28.22
C PRO A 183 -1.18 15.10 -27.44
N LEU A 184 -2.21 14.28 -27.23
CA LEU A 184 -2.03 12.96 -26.65
C LEU A 184 -1.20 12.10 -27.62
N PRO A 185 -0.17 11.36 -27.16
CA PRO A 185 0.65 10.55 -28.06
C PRO A 185 -0.21 9.52 -28.82
N ALA A 186 0.01 9.38 -30.13
CA ALA A 186 -0.89 8.62 -31.01
C ALA A 186 -1.03 7.11 -30.65
N HIS A 187 -0.12 6.55 -29.87
CA HIS A 187 -0.18 5.16 -29.41
C HIS A 187 -1.07 4.97 -28.16
N ILE A 188 -1.43 6.06 -27.48
CA ILE A 188 -2.31 6.04 -26.31
C ILE A 188 -3.76 6.01 -26.79
N ARG A 189 -4.46 4.90 -26.54
CA ARG A 189 -5.86 4.71 -26.94
C ARG A 189 -6.84 5.09 -25.84
N GLU A 190 -6.43 4.92 -24.59
CA GLU A 190 -7.22 5.24 -23.42
C GLU A 190 -6.43 6.18 -22.50
N VAL A 191 -7.10 7.16 -21.90
CA VAL A 191 -6.45 8.11 -20.97
C VAL A 191 -5.79 7.41 -19.77
N GLY A 192 -6.30 6.23 -19.40
CA GLY A 192 -5.74 5.37 -18.34
C GLY A 192 -4.36 4.80 -18.67
N ASP A 193 -3.97 4.77 -19.94
CA ASP A 193 -2.67 4.28 -20.40
C ASP A 193 -1.65 5.41 -20.57
N ASP A 194 -2.08 6.67 -20.49
CA ASP A 194 -1.19 7.81 -20.62
C ASP A 194 -0.19 7.84 -19.44
N PRO A 195 1.13 7.76 -19.70
CA PRO A 195 2.15 7.83 -18.67
C PRO A 195 2.40 9.27 -18.18
N GLY A 196 1.83 10.27 -18.85
CA GLY A 196 2.11 11.67 -18.58
C GLY A 196 3.50 12.09 -19.06
N GLU A 197 3.89 13.31 -18.72
CA GLU A 197 5.29 13.73 -18.73
C GLU A 197 6.06 13.11 -17.56
N PRO A 198 7.38 12.86 -17.73
CA PRO A 198 8.23 12.44 -16.64
C PRO A 198 8.09 13.35 -15.41
N LEU A 199 7.93 12.72 -14.25
CA LEU A 199 7.88 13.42 -12.98
C LEU A 199 9.25 13.98 -12.61
N ARG A 200 9.27 14.90 -11.63
CA ARG A 200 10.51 15.28 -10.96
C ARG A 200 11.14 14.06 -10.28
N THR A 201 12.47 14.06 -10.21
CA THR A 201 13.22 13.02 -9.49
C THR A 201 12.76 12.98 -8.03
N GLY A 202 12.39 11.79 -7.54
CA GLY A 202 11.92 11.60 -6.16
C GLY A 202 10.40 11.61 -5.99
N ALA A 203 9.62 11.87 -7.04
CA ALA A 203 8.17 11.72 -6.99
C ALA A 203 7.77 10.24 -6.90
N ALA A 204 6.85 9.94 -5.98
CA ALA A 204 6.16 8.66 -5.95
C ALA A 204 5.22 8.59 -7.17
N PRO A 205 5.38 7.59 -8.05
CA PRO A 205 4.53 7.47 -9.24
C PRO A 205 3.10 7.09 -8.84
N ALA A 206 2.15 7.39 -9.73
CA ALA A 206 0.77 6.97 -9.55
C ALA A 206 0.64 5.44 -9.41
N SER A 207 -0.34 5.03 -8.61
CA SER A 207 -0.67 3.64 -8.34
C SER A 207 -0.99 2.84 -9.61
N SER A 208 -1.61 3.46 -10.60
CA SER A 208 -1.92 2.84 -11.90
C SER A 208 -0.65 2.46 -12.70
N GLY A 209 0.38 3.30 -12.68
CA GLY A 209 1.68 3.01 -13.31
C GLY A 209 2.46 1.90 -12.60
N LEU A 210 2.34 1.83 -11.26
CA LEU A 210 2.93 0.75 -10.46
C LEU A 210 2.22 -0.59 -10.71
N ALA A 211 0.89 -0.60 -10.84
CA ALA A 211 0.10 -1.79 -11.11
C ALA A 211 0.55 -2.55 -12.36
N ALA A 212 0.90 -1.83 -13.43
CA ALA A 212 1.37 -2.42 -14.69
C ALA A 212 2.73 -3.15 -14.57
N GLN A 213 3.51 -2.83 -13.54
CA GLN A 213 4.83 -3.43 -13.29
C GLN A 213 4.76 -4.62 -12.32
N LEU A 214 3.62 -4.84 -11.67
CA LEU A 214 3.46 -5.91 -10.69
C LEU A 214 3.22 -7.25 -11.38
N PRO A 215 3.84 -8.34 -10.89
CA PRO A 215 3.57 -9.67 -11.42
C PRO A 215 2.10 -10.06 -11.17
N SER A 216 1.45 -10.55 -12.22
CA SER A 216 0.15 -11.22 -12.13
C SER A 216 0.32 -12.60 -11.46
N LEU A 217 -0.68 -13.01 -10.68
CA LEU A 217 -0.72 -14.35 -10.07
C LEU A 217 -1.51 -15.32 -10.96
N GLY A 218 -1.08 -16.59 -11.03
CA GLY A 218 -1.80 -17.64 -11.78
C GLY A 218 -0.91 -18.65 -12.51
N ALA A 219 0.30 -18.95 -12.02
CA ALA A 219 1.19 -19.93 -12.66
C ALA A 219 0.67 -21.39 -12.61
N ASP A 220 -0.36 -21.68 -11.80
CA ASP A 220 -0.83 -23.04 -11.51
C ASP A 220 -2.21 -23.35 -12.15
N GLY A 221 -2.44 -22.91 -13.39
CA GLY A 221 -3.65 -23.26 -14.15
C GLY A 221 -4.95 -22.59 -13.69
N THR A 222 -4.87 -21.58 -12.82
CA THR A 222 -5.99 -20.70 -12.46
C THR A 222 -5.95 -19.42 -13.30
N ALA A 223 -7.10 -18.79 -13.54
CA ALA A 223 -7.19 -17.56 -14.34
C ALA A 223 -6.26 -16.48 -13.76
N PRO A 224 -5.54 -15.73 -14.63
CA PRO A 224 -4.58 -14.74 -14.17
C PRO A 224 -5.29 -13.63 -13.37
N ARG A 225 -4.86 -13.45 -12.12
CA ARG A 225 -5.32 -12.36 -11.24
C ARG A 225 -4.34 -11.19 -11.38
N ARG A 226 -4.84 -10.04 -11.83
CA ARG A 226 -4.03 -8.83 -11.97
C ARG A 226 -3.78 -8.24 -10.59
N THR A 227 -2.51 -8.03 -10.24
CA THR A 227 -2.15 -7.28 -9.03
C THR A 227 -2.29 -5.79 -9.32
N LEU A 228 -3.14 -5.09 -8.56
CA LEU A 228 -3.37 -3.65 -8.71
C LEU A 228 -2.47 -2.81 -7.80
N ALA A 229 -2.15 -3.31 -6.61
CA ALA A 229 -1.28 -2.62 -5.67
C ALA A 229 -0.63 -3.61 -4.70
N LEU A 230 0.55 -3.25 -4.18
CA LEU A 230 1.29 -4.00 -3.16
C LEU A 230 1.65 -3.05 -2.01
N SER A 231 1.52 -3.49 -0.77
CA SER A 231 1.98 -2.72 0.38
C SER A 231 3.49 -2.60 0.41
N HIS A 232 4.00 -1.56 1.08
CA HIS A 232 5.45 -1.33 1.19
C HIS A 232 6.22 -2.52 1.77
N ASP A 233 5.64 -3.21 2.75
CA ASP A 233 6.21 -4.41 3.38
C ASP A 233 5.99 -5.70 2.58
N GLY A 234 5.30 -5.62 1.44
CA GLY A 234 4.96 -6.75 0.58
C GLY A 234 3.92 -7.70 1.15
N ARG A 235 3.37 -7.46 2.35
CA ARG A 235 2.49 -8.38 3.08
C ARG A 235 1.02 -8.32 2.65
N TRP A 236 0.63 -7.27 1.96
CA TRP A 236 -0.72 -7.07 1.46
C TRP A 236 -0.72 -6.72 -0.01
N ARG A 237 -1.70 -7.24 -0.74
CA ARG A 237 -1.93 -6.88 -2.14
C ARG A 237 -3.40 -6.69 -2.43
N VAL A 238 -3.70 -5.85 -3.41
CA VAL A 238 -5.02 -5.74 -4.00
C VAL A 238 -5.01 -6.44 -5.35
N LEU A 239 -5.92 -7.38 -5.52
CA LEU A 239 -6.10 -8.16 -6.74
C LEU A 239 -7.39 -7.74 -7.43
N GLU A 240 -7.40 -7.84 -8.76
CA GLU A 240 -8.61 -7.83 -9.56
C GLU A 240 -8.97 -9.27 -9.98
N GLU A 241 -10.17 -9.71 -9.63
CA GLU A 241 -10.72 -11.04 -9.91
C GLU A 241 -12.19 -10.91 -10.31
N ASN A 242 -12.53 -11.31 -11.53
CA ASN A 242 -13.91 -11.24 -12.07
C ASN A 242 -14.55 -9.84 -11.95
N GLY A 243 -13.76 -8.78 -12.16
CA GLY A 243 -14.21 -7.39 -12.03
C GLY A 243 -14.41 -6.92 -10.58
N GLN A 244 -14.09 -7.76 -9.59
CA GLN A 244 -14.08 -7.39 -8.18
C GLN A 244 -12.66 -7.14 -7.70
N ARG A 245 -12.54 -6.24 -6.71
CA ARG A 245 -11.27 -5.97 -6.04
C ARG A 245 -11.19 -6.67 -4.72
N ILE A 246 -10.10 -7.38 -4.49
CA ILE A 246 -9.90 -8.19 -3.30
C ILE A 246 -8.59 -7.77 -2.65
N LEU A 247 -8.67 -7.27 -1.43
CA LEU A 247 -7.51 -7.12 -0.56
C LEU A 247 -7.16 -8.50 -0.01
N ARG A 248 -5.93 -8.95 -0.22
CA ARG A 248 -5.44 -10.24 0.28
C ARG A 248 -4.10 -10.08 0.97
N ARG A 249 -3.90 -10.86 2.04
CA ARG A 249 -2.59 -11.01 2.66
C ARG A 249 -1.72 -11.96 1.84
N THR A 250 -0.45 -11.64 1.62
CA THR A 250 0.44 -12.43 0.75
C THR A 250 0.96 -13.70 1.39
N ASP A 251 0.98 -13.74 2.72
CA ASP A 251 1.42 -14.90 3.50
C ASP A 251 0.31 -15.95 3.65
N ALA A 252 -0.88 -15.67 3.11
CA ALA A 252 -2.02 -16.57 3.18
C ALA A 252 -1.87 -17.68 2.11
N PRO A 253 -1.91 -18.96 2.49
CA PRO A 253 -1.83 -20.08 1.56
C PRO A 253 -2.95 -20.05 0.49
#